data_AF-A0A836RBD1-F1
#
_entry.id   AF-A0A836RBD1-F1
#
_cell.length_a   1.000
_cell.length_b   1.000
_cell.length_c   1.000
_cell.angle_alpha   90.00
_cell.angle_beta   90.00
_cell.angle_gamma   90.00
#
_symmetry.space_group_name_H-M   'P 1'
#
loop_
_entity.id
_entity.type
_entity.pdbx_description
1 polymer ?
#
loop_
_entity_poly.entity_id
_entity_poly.type
_entity_poly.pdbx_seq_one_letter_code
_entity_poly.pdbx_strand_id
1 'polypeptide(L)' 'RACPLPGKALKIGVFETPHIQPEHCVGCGLCEHACLTDIPAIRVRPLGSLDPASAGAPSNSKSP' A
#
# COMPACT_ATOMS: atom_id res chain seq x y z
N ARG A 1 -13.10 5.03 -7.68
CA ARG A 1 -12.14 5.80 -6.84
C ARG A 1 -12.40 5.44 -5.39
N ALA A 2 -11.49 4.72 -4.73
CA ALA A 2 -11.75 4.15 -3.40
C ALA A 2 -11.02 4.87 -2.25
N CYS A 3 -9.83 5.42 -2.51
CA CYS A 3 -9.06 6.12 -1.49
C CYS A 3 -9.69 7.50 -1.18
N PRO A 4 -9.86 7.88 0.11
CA PRO A 4 -10.36 9.19 0.50
C PRO A 4 -9.35 10.32 0.26
N LEU A 5 -8.08 9.98 0.00
CA LEU A 5 -6.99 10.92 -0.26
C LEU A 5 -6.37 10.66 -1.66
N PRO A 6 -7.16 10.78 -2.75
CA PRO A 6 -6.70 10.49 -4.10
C PRO A 6 -5.56 11.43 -4.50
N GLY A 7 -4.57 10.90 -5.22
CA GLY A 7 -3.39 11.67 -5.66
C GLY A 7 -2.36 11.96 -4.56
N LYS A 8 -2.77 11.92 -3.28
CA LYS A 8 -1.89 12.10 -2.12
C LYS A 8 -1.44 10.77 -1.53
N ALA A 9 -2.39 9.91 -1.15
CA ALA A 9 -2.11 8.61 -0.54
C ALA A 9 -2.15 7.45 -1.55
N LEU A 10 -2.98 7.55 -2.59
CA LEU A 10 -3.07 6.55 -3.65
C LEU A 10 -3.06 7.22 -5.03
N LYS A 11 -2.17 6.75 -5.91
CA LYS A 11 -2.13 7.08 -7.33
C LYS A 11 -2.33 5.79 -8.14
N ILE A 12 -3.00 5.89 -9.29
CA ILE A 12 -3.16 4.77 -10.22
C ILE A 12 -2.12 4.96 -11.33
N GLY A 13 -1.26 3.96 -11.50
CA GLY A 13 -0.23 3.91 -12.53
C GLY A 13 -0.73 3.23 -13.81
N VAL A 14 0.22 2.76 -14.61
CA VAL A 14 -0.05 2.02 -15.84
C VAL A 14 -0.67 0.66 -15.49
N PHE A 15 -1.59 0.18 -16.33
CA PHE A 15 -2.33 -1.08 -16.12
C PHE A 15 -3.01 -1.16 -14.75
N GLU A 16 -3.54 -0.02 -14.28
CA GLU A 16 -4.23 0.09 -13.00
C GLU A 16 -3.38 -0.28 -11.76
N THR A 17 -2.05 -0.31 -11.91
CA THR A 17 -1.13 -0.63 -10.81
C THR A 17 -1.24 0.45 -9.72
N PRO A 18 -1.62 0.09 -8.48
CA PRO A 18 -1.76 1.07 -7.41
C PRO A 18 -0.40 1.46 -6.82
N HIS A 19 -0.15 2.75 -6.70
CA HIS A 19 1.01 3.30 -5.99
C HIS A 19 0.55 3.99 -4.71
N ILE A 20 0.90 3.41 -3.55
CA ILE A 20 0.57 3.93 -2.23
C ILE A 20 1.71 4.80 -1.69
N GLN A 21 1.37 5.92 -1.07
CA GLN A 21 2.26 6.73 -0.25
C GLN A 21 1.91 6.48 1.22
N PRO A 22 2.67 5.63 1.94
CA PRO A 22 2.27 5.14 3.27
C PRO A 22 2.21 6.26 4.31
N GLU A 23 3.06 7.28 4.20
CA GLU A 23 3.06 8.47 5.06
C GLU A 23 1.73 9.26 5.02
N HIS A 24 0.97 9.12 3.94
CA HIS A 24 -0.33 9.77 3.75
C HIS A 24 -1.50 8.79 3.87
N CYS A 25 -1.22 7.49 3.95
CA CYS A 25 -2.25 6.46 4.04
C CYS A 25 -2.80 6.40 5.48
N VAL A 26 -4.10 6.59 5.62
CA VAL A 26 -4.79 6.55 6.93
C VAL A 26 -5.29 5.16 7.31
N GLY A 27 -4.99 4.13 6.52
CA GLY A 27 -5.37 2.74 6.83
C GLY A 27 -6.87 2.43 6.68
N CYS A 28 -7.64 3.23 5.92
CA CYS A 28 -9.11 3.10 5.85
C CYS A 28 -9.66 1.80 5.21
N GLY A 29 -8.82 0.96 4.57
CA GLY A 29 -9.25 -0.31 3.98
C GLY A 29 -10.05 -0.23 2.67
N LEU A 30 -10.56 0.95 2.28
CA LEU A 30 -11.44 1.08 1.12
C LEU A 30 -10.83 0.61 -0.20
N CYS A 31 -9.52 0.81 -0.40
CA CYS A 31 -8.83 0.37 -1.61
C CYS A 31 -8.66 -1.14 -1.71
N GLU A 32 -8.55 -1.85 -0.58
CA GLU A 32 -8.52 -3.31 -0.54
C GLU A 32 -9.89 -3.88 -0.94
N HIS A 33 -10.97 -3.35 -0.36
CA HIS A 33 -12.34 -3.83 -0.64
C HIS A 33 -12.87 -3.44 -2.02
N ALA A 34 -12.39 -2.32 -2.59
CA ALA A 34 -12.82 -1.86 -3.90
C ALA A 34 -12.11 -2.57 -5.06
N CYS A 35 -11.12 -3.42 -4.78
CA CYS A 35 -10.41 -4.14 -5.83
C CYS A 35 -11.34 -5.20 -6.45
N LEU A 36 -11.47 -5.18 -7.77
CA LEU A 36 -12.38 -6.07 -8.50
C LEU A 36 -11.79 -7.47 -8.76
N THR A 37 -10.48 -7.63 -8.60
CA THR A 37 -9.79 -8.89 -8.82
C THR A 37 -9.99 -9.84 -7.64
N ASP A 38 -9.99 -11.15 -7.89
CA ASP A 38 -10.12 -12.18 -6.84
C ASP A 38 -9.09 -12.03 -5.73
N ILE A 39 -7.87 -11.62 -6.08
CA ILE A 39 -6.81 -11.27 -5.13
C ILE A 39 -6.65 -9.75 -5.16
N PRO A 40 -6.83 -9.06 -4.03
CA PRO A 40 -6.72 -7.61 -4.00
C PRO A 40 -5.26 -7.18 -4.21
N ALA A 41 -5.05 -6.19 -5.08
CA ALA A 41 -3.72 -5.63 -5.35
C ALA A 41 -3.10 -4.90 -4.15
N ILE A 42 -3.92 -4.53 -3.15
CA ILE A 42 -3.50 -3.82 -1.94
C ILE A 42 -3.99 -4.61 -0.74
N ARG A 43 -3.10 -4.79 0.25
CA ARG A 43 -3.44 -5.31 1.58
C ARG A 43 -3.18 -4.23 2.63
N VAL A 44 -4.19 -3.86 3.42
CA VAL A 44 -4.04 -2.94 4.55
C VAL A 44 -3.71 -3.74 5.80
N ARG A 45 -2.72 -3.28 6.56
CA ARG A 45 -2.28 -3.90 7.82
C ARG A 45 -2.10 -2.82 8.90
N PRO A 46 -2.40 -3.12 10.17
CA PRO A 46 -2.07 -2.23 11.28
C PRO A 46 -0.57 -1.93 11.33
N LEU A 47 -0.23 -0.68 11.67
CA LEU A 47 1.14 -0.32 12.00
C LEU A 47 1.55 -1.08 13.27
N GLY A 48 2.59 -1.91 13.18
CA GLY A 48 3.05 -2.76 14.27
C GLY A 48 2.66 -4.23 14.15
N SER A 49 1.76 -4.62 13.22
CA SER A 49 1.47 -6.03 12.92
C SER A 49 2.45 -6.62 11.90
N LEU A 50 3.60 -5.98 11.69
CA LEU A 50 4.67 -6.54 10.88
C LEU A 50 5.24 -7.71 11.68
N ASP A 51 4.77 -8.92 11.39
CA ASP A 51 5.52 -10.11 11.73
C ASP A 51 6.94 -9.90 11.17
N PRO A 52 8.00 -9.97 12.00
CA PRO A 52 9.37 -9.71 11.56
C PRO A 52 9.83 -10.67 10.44
N ALA A 53 9.09 -11.74 10.19
CA ALA A 53 9.29 -12.67 9.09
C ALA A 53 8.77 -12.18 7.71
N SER A 54 7.94 -11.12 7.67
CA SER A 54 7.28 -10.64 6.45
C SER A 54 7.65 -9.20 6.05
N ALA A 55 8.34 -8.48 6.92
CA ALA A 55 8.98 -7.22 6.55
C ALA A 55 10.17 -7.54 5.64
N GLY A 56 9.96 -7.46 4.33
CA GLY A 56 11.06 -7.34 3.37
C GLY A 56 12.05 -6.32 3.92
N ALA A 57 13.32 -6.74 3.98
CA ALA A 57 14.41 -5.99 4.61
C ALA A 57 14.36 -4.48 4.31
N PRO A 58 14.70 -3.61 5.27
CA PRO A 58 14.94 -2.22 4.94
C PRO A 58 16.10 -2.19 3.93
N SER A 59 15.80 -1.75 2.71
CA SER A 59 16.80 -1.47 1.68
C SER A 59 17.63 -0.28 2.17
N ASN A 60 18.64 -0.55 3.00
CA ASN A 60 19.72 0.36 3.32
C ASN A 60 20.99 -0.19 2.68
N SER A 61 21.05 -0.16 1.35
CA SER A 61 22.32 -0.25 0.62
C SER A 61 23.00 1.11 0.69
N LYS A 62 23.68 1.38 1.82
CA LYS A 62 24.73 2.41 1.86
C LYS A 62 26.04 1.70 1.50
N SER A 63 26.39 1.73 0.21
CA SER A 63 27.68 1.28 -0.30
C SER A 63 28.82 2.11 0.31
N PRO A 64 29.89 1.49 0.86
CA PRO A 64 31.22 2.05 0.82
C PRO A 64 31.88 1.84 -0.55
#